data_AF-A0A8C2QW86-F1
#
_entry.id   AF-A0A8C2QW86-F1
#
_cell.length_a   1.000
_cell.length_b   1.000
_cell.length_c   1.000
_cell.angle_alpha   90.00
_cell.angle_beta   90.00
_cell.angle_gamma   90.00
#
_symmetry.space_group_name_H-M   'P 1'
#
loop_
_entity.id
_entity.type
_entity.pdbx_description
1 polymer ?
#
loop_
_entity_poly.entity_id
_entity_poly.type
_entity_poly.pdbx_seq_one_letter_code
_entity_poly.pdbx_strand_id
1 'polypeptide(L)'
;MALITARNTSRPEFIKHLKRYASIKNQFNFPFVDTYTVEEVKVCPRSNSSGHNPEEDHGPRETASGNCFPWNVDGDLMQVASEVHVRVHPGLINLYGRSMEEMNDSKPPVC
;
A
#
# COMPACT_ATOMS: atom_id res chain seq x y z
N MET A 1 4.89 6.93 -7.84
CA MET A 1 3.70 6.65 -7.00
C MET A 1 4.06 6.98 -5.55
N ALA A 2 3.08 7.38 -4.72
CA ALA A 2 3.29 7.57 -3.29
C ALA A 2 2.99 6.26 -2.53
N LEU A 3 3.95 5.78 -1.74
CA LEU A 3 3.79 4.68 -0.79
C LEU A 3 3.70 5.27 0.61
N ILE A 4 2.60 5.01 1.32
CA ILE A 4 2.36 5.48 2.68
C ILE A 4 2.21 4.27 3.58
N THR A 5 3.04 4.17 4.62
CA THR A 5 2.99 3.07 5.58
C THR A 5 2.70 3.59 6.97
N ALA A 6 1.78 2.94 7.69
CA ALA A 6 1.48 3.24 9.07
C ALA A 6 1.99 2.10 9.98
N ARG A 7 2.82 2.45 10.96
CA ARG A 7 3.28 1.56 12.02
C ARG A 7 2.22 1.45 13.12
N ASN A 8 2.38 0.47 14.00
CA ASN A 8 1.54 0.34 15.18
C ASN A 8 1.56 1.62 16.00
N THR A 9 0.37 2.08 16.40
CA THR A 9 0.16 3.30 17.18
C THR A 9 -1.01 3.10 18.14
N SER A 10 -1.19 4.03 19.08
CA SER A 10 -2.33 3.98 20.00
C SER A 10 -3.62 4.47 19.32
N ARG A 11 -4.78 4.00 19.81
CA ARG A 11 -6.10 4.44 19.31
C ARG A 11 -6.27 5.98 19.36
N PRO A 12 -5.87 6.70 20.44
CA PRO A 12 -5.95 8.16 20.47
C PRO A 12 -5.08 8.84 19.40
N GLU A 13 -3.85 8.36 19.19
CA GLU A 13 -2.96 8.89 18.14
C GLU A 13 -3.53 8.64 16.74
N PHE A 14 -4.12 7.47 16.53
CA PHE A 14 -4.81 7.17 15.28
C PHE A 14 -6.02 8.08 15.03
N ILE A 15 -6.83 8.37 16.05
CA ILE A 15 -7.96 9.31 15.93
C ILE A 15 -7.46 10.73 15.60
N LYS A 16 -6.34 11.18 16.20
CA LYS A 16 -5.73 12.46 15.84
C LYS A 16 -5.32 12.51 14.37
N HIS A 17 -4.78 11.40 13.86
CA HIS A 17 -4.45 11.26 12.45
C HIS A 17 -5.69 11.35 11.55
N LEU A 18 -6.76 10.61 11.82
CA LEU A 18 -8.00 10.68 11.05
C LEU A 18 -8.60 12.09 10.99
N LYS A 19 -8.59 12.82 12.13
CA LYS A 19 -9.07 14.21 12.18
C LYS A 19 -8.23 15.16 11.33
N ARG A 20 -6.91 14.94 11.26
CA ARG A 20 -6.00 15.77 10.44
C ARG A 20 -6.05 15.38 8.97
N TYR A 21 -6.35 14.12 8.65
CA TYR A 21 -6.43 13.64 7.27
C TYR A 21 -7.45 14.44 6.43
N ALA A 22 -8.52 14.94 7.05
CA ALA A 22 -9.50 15.83 6.40
C ALA A 22 -8.96 17.25 6.09
N SER A 23 -7.71 17.57 6.46
CA SER A 23 -7.06 18.87 6.24
C SER A 23 -6.01 18.79 5.13
N ILE A 24 -5.91 19.85 4.33
CA ILE A 24 -5.00 19.94 3.17
C ILE A 24 -3.52 20.03 3.59
N LYS A 25 -3.21 20.44 4.82
CA LYS A 25 -1.82 20.65 5.27
C LYS A 25 -1.35 19.53 6.22
N ASN A 26 -0.19 18.95 5.92
CA ASN A 26 0.53 18.00 6.78
C ASN A 26 -0.25 16.72 7.15
N GLN A 27 -1.06 16.20 6.22
CA GLN A 27 -1.91 15.02 6.42
C GLN A 27 -1.15 13.77 6.93
N PHE A 28 0.11 13.59 6.54
CA PHE A 28 0.93 12.42 6.89
C PHE A 28 2.07 12.70 7.88
N ASN A 29 2.14 13.90 8.46
CA ASN A 29 3.20 14.25 9.41
C ASN A 29 2.89 13.71 10.81
N PHE A 30 3.03 12.40 10.98
CA PHE A 30 2.90 11.69 12.25
C PHE A 30 4.09 10.74 12.42
N PRO A 31 4.61 10.55 13.64
CA PRO A 31 5.82 9.75 13.88
C PRO A 31 5.66 8.25 13.56
N PHE A 32 4.42 7.78 13.40
CA PHE A 32 4.10 6.40 13.01
C PHE A 32 3.75 6.27 11.53
N VAL A 33 3.81 7.35 10.74
CA VAL A 33 3.50 7.35 9.30
C VAL A 33 4.76 7.69 8.53
N ASP A 34 5.16 6.80 7.64
CA ASP A 34 6.27 7.03 6.70
C ASP A 34 5.69 7.25 5.29
N THR A 35 6.29 8.14 4.50
CA THR A 35 5.89 8.43 3.12
C THR A 35 7.10 8.34 2.20
N TYR A 36 6.94 7.60 1.11
CA TYR A 36 7.98 7.36 0.11
C TYR A 36 7.45 7.65 -1.29
N THR A 37 8.31 8.17 -2.16
CA THR A 37 8.07 8.17 -3.60
C THR A 37 8.78 6.97 -4.20
N VAL A 38 8.03 6.06 -4.80
CA VAL A 38 8.55 4.80 -5.37
C VAL A 38 8.04 4.60 -6.80
N GLU A 39 8.82 3.90 -7.61
CA GLU A 39 8.45 3.46 -8.96
C GLU A 39 7.98 2.00 -8.98
N GLU A 40 8.50 1.16 -8.09
CA GLU A 40 8.19 -0.26 -7.98
C GLU A 40 8.24 -0.68 -6.51
N VAL A 41 7.30 -1.50 -6.07
CA VAL A 41 7.24 -2.02 -4.71
C VAL A 41 6.63 -3.41 -4.69
N LYS A 42 7.26 -4.29 -3.90
CA LYS A 42 6.77 -5.64 -3.62
C LYS A 42 6.34 -5.73 -2.17
N VAL A 43 5.10 -6.16 -1.93
CA VAL A 43 4.50 -6.28 -0.61
C VAL A 43 4.15 -7.73 -0.34
N CYS A 44 4.83 -8.31 0.64
CA CYS A 44 4.60 -9.66 1.12
C CYS A 44 4.01 -9.58 2.54
N PRO A 45 2.76 -10.02 2.78
CA PRO A 45 2.23 -10.18 4.11
C PRO A 45 3.14 -11.10 4.91
N ARG A 46 3.27 -10.81 6.20
CA ARG A 46 3.92 -11.74 7.12
C ARG A 46 3.10 -13.03 7.13
N SER A 47 3.56 -14.04 6.39
CA SER A 47 3.12 -15.41 6.58
C SER A 47 3.39 -15.80 8.04
N ASN A 48 2.49 -16.56 8.65
CA ASN A 48 2.62 -17.06 10.02
C ASN A 48 3.76 -18.10 10.17
N SER A 49 4.81 -18.05 9.36
CA SER A 49 5.91 -19.00 9.33
C SER A 49 7.06 -18.63 10.28
N SER A 50 6.75 -18.13 11.47
CA SER A 50 7.72 -18.02 12.56
C SER A 50 7.14 -18.64 13.83
N GLY A 51 7.21 -19.96 13.93
CA GLY A 51 6.87 -20.70 15.15
C GLY A 51 6.12 -22.03 14.96
N HIS A 52 6.49 -22.87 13.99
CA HIS A 52 6.11 -24.30 14.10
C HIS A 52 7.16 -25.00 14.96
N ASN A 53 6.96 -25.00 16.28
CA ASN A 53 7.49 -26.08 17.10
C ASN A 53 6.63 -27.32 16.78
N PRO A 54 7.22 -28.47 16.42
CA PRO A 54 6.47 -29.68 16.05
C PRO A 54 5.86 -30.44 17.25
N GLU A 55 5.76 -29.82 18.42
CA GLU A 55 5.28 -30.45 19.64
C GLU A 55 4.20 -29.57 20.27
N GLU A 56 2.94 -29.87 19.92
CA GLU A 56 1.71 -29.72 20.73
C GLU A 56 0.50 -29.84 19.79
N ASP A 57 0.19 -31.10 19.45
CA ASP A 57 -1.17 -31.52 19.12
C ASP A 57 -2.03 -31.33 20.37
N HIS A 58 -3.10 -30.53 20.31
CA HIS A 58 -4.37 -30.76 21.02
C HIS A 58 -5.44 -29.74 20.57
N GLY A 59 -6.39 -30.22 19.77
CA GLY A 59 -7.70 -29.61 19.57
C GLY A 59 -8.03 -29.30 18.10
N PRO A 60 -9.30 -29.45 17.66
CA PRO A 60 -9.73 -28.97 16.35
C PRO A 60 -9.82 -27.44 16.44
N ARG A 61 -8.65 -26.80 16.45
CA ARG A 61 -8.54 -25.36 16.30
C ARG A 61 -8.98 -25.12 14.87
N GLU A 62 -10.21 -24.62 14.73
CA GLU A 62 -10.75 -24.09 13.48
C GLU A 62 -9.61 -23.39 12.77
N THR A 63 -9.09 -24.08 11.76
CA THR A 63 -7.99 -23.58 11.00
C THR A 63 -8.61 -22.38 10.33
N ALA A 64 -8.22 -21.18 10.74
CA ALA A 64 -8.41 -19.98 9.93
C ALA A 64 -7.53 -20.15 8.68
N SER A 65 -7.92 -21.13 7.87
CA SER A 65 -7.59 -21.26 6.48
C SER A 65 -8.17 -20.01 5.85
N GLY A 66 -7.33 -19.02 5.54
CA GLY A 66 -7.77 -17.84 4.81
C GLY A 66 -7.48 -16.48 5.44
N ASN A 67 -6.38 -16.30 6.17
CA ASN A 67 -5.92 -14.93 6.54
C ASN A 67 -5.26 -14.20 5.34
N CYS A 68 -5.87 -14.27 4.16
CA CYS A 68 -5.53 -13.37 3.06
C CYS A 68 -6.38 -12.12 3.25
N PHE A 69 -5.80 -11.06 3.84
CA PHE A 69 -6.47 -9.77 3.87
C PHE A 69 -6.71 -9.33 2.42
N PRO A 70 -7.96 -9.08 2.02
CA PRO A 70 -8.24 -8.69 0.64
C PRO A 70 -7.57 -7.34 0.35
N TRP A 71 -6.91 -7.24 -0.80
CA TRP A 71 -6.33 -5.99 -1.28
C TRP A 71 -7.43 -5.14 -1.91
N ASN A 72 -7.54 -3.88 -1.51
CA ASN A 72 -8.43 -2.91 -2.15
C ASN A 72 -7.70 -2.20 -3.30
N VAL A 73 -8.19 -2.37 -4.53
CA VAL A 73 -7.68 -1.70 -5.73
C VAL A 73 -8.81 -0.86 -6.32
N ASP A 74 -8.64 0.47 -6.32
CA ASP A 74 -9.62 1.44 -6.85
C ASP A 74 -11.06 1.31 -6.32
N GLY A 75 -11.24 0.66 -5.16
CA GLY A 75 -12.54 0.44 -4.52
C GLY A 75 -13.06 -1.00 -4.63
N ASP A 76 -12.39 -1.84 -5.41
CA ASP A 76 -12.71 -3.26 -5.56
C ASP A 76 -11.83 -4.13 -4.64
N LEU A 77 -12.47 -5.09 -3.97
CA LEU A 77 -11.77 -6.06 -3.13
C LEU A 77 -11.29 -7.25 -3.95
N MET A 78 -9.98 -7.45 -3.99
CA MET A 78 -9.35 -8.57 -4.68
C MET A 78 -9.38 -9.84 -3.81
N GLN A 79 -9.84 -10.95 -4.40
CA GLN A 79 -9.93 -12.26 -3.73
C GLN A 79 -8.63 -13.10 -3.83
N VAL A 80 -7.50 -12.50 -4.19
CA VAL A 80 -6.31 -13.26 -4.64
C VAL A 80 -5.03 -12.87 -3.87
N ALA A 81 -4.18 -13.88 -3.74
CA ALA A 81 -2.77 -13.96 -3.35
C ALA A 81 -2.27 -13.01 -2.25
N SER A 82 -1.59 -13.60 -1.27
CA SER A 82 -0.96 -12.88 -0.18
C SER A 82 -0.01 -11.79 -0.71
N GLU A 83 0.80 -12.07 -1.73
CA GLU A 83 1.81 -11.16 -2.25
C GLU A 83 1.31 -10.25 -3.39
N VAL A 84 1.70 -8.97 -3.34
CA VAL A 84 1.42 -7.98 -4.39
C VAL A 84 2.69 -7.32 -4.88
N HIS A 85 2.78 -7.14 -6.19
CA HIS A 85 3.85 -6.39 -6.84
C HIS A 85 3.25 -5.23 -7.65
N VAL A 86 3.63 -4.01 -7.32
CA VAL A 86 3.11 -2.78 -7.93
C VAL A 86 4.25 -2.07 -8.64
N ARG A 87 4.04 -1.70 -9.91
CA ARG A 87 5.00 -0.92 -10.71
C ARG A 87 4.30 0.20 -11.48
N VAL A 88 4.94 1.37 -11.51
CA VAL A 88 4.49 2.53 -12.27
C VAL A 88 5.00 2.42 -13.71
N HIS A 89 4.07 2.51 -14.66
CA HIS A 89 4.37 2.57 -16.09
C HIS A 89 3.99 3.97 -16.63
N PRO A 90 4.95 4.90 -16.77
CA PRO A 90 4.65 6.24 -17.25
C PRO A 90 4.21 6.23 -18.73
N GLY A 91 3.25 7.07 -19.08
CA GLY A 91 2.79 7.24 -20.47
C GLY A 91 2.00 6.05 -21.05
N LEU A 92 1.50 5.13 -20.22
CA LEU A 92 0.82 3.92 -20.69
C LEU A 92 -0.54 4.20 -21.38
N ILE A 93 -1.23 5.25 -20.95
CA ILE A 93 -2.56 5.62 -21.44
C ILE A 93 -2.61 7.11 -21.77
N ASN A 94 -3.32 7.46 -22.85
CA ASN A 94 -3.61 8.84 -23.21
C ASN A 94 -5.00 9.22 -22.69
N LEU A 95 -5.07 10.36 -21.99
CA LEU A 95 -6.32 10.88 -21.45
C LEU A 95 -6.60 12.26 -22.07
N TYR A 96 -7.86 12.51 -22.46
CA TYR A 96 -8.30 13.80 -22.97
C TYR A 96 -9.01 14.56 -21.85
N GLY A 97 -8.52 15.75 -21.52
CA GLY A 97 -9.07 16.62 -20.47
C GLY A 97 -9.08 18.09 -20.89
N ARG A 98 -9.89 18.91 -20.23
CA ARG A 98 -9.94 20.36 -20.49
C ARG A 98 -8.70 21.02 -19.90
N SER A 99 -7.73 21.38 -20.76
CA SER A 99 -6.47 22.07 -20.45
C SER A 99 -5.48 21.27 -19.59
N MET A 100 -4.65 20.44 -20.23
CA MET A 100 -3.30 20.14 -19.72
C MET A 100 -2.35 21.12 -20.39
N GLU A 101 -1.61 21.93 -19.63
CA GLU A 101 -0.41 22.53 -20.20
C GLU A 101 0.50 21.40 -20.71
N GLU A 102 0.90 21.47 -21.97
CA GLU A 102 1.76 20.47 -22.62
C GLU A 102 3.07 20.31 -21.85
N MET A 103 3.23 19.19 -21.14
CA MET A 103 4.49 18.86 -20.50
C MET A 103 5.45 18.36 -21.58
N ASN A 104 6.36 19.24 -22.00
CA ASN A 104 7.35 18.96 -23.04
C ASN A 104 8.11 17.66 -22.73
N ASP A 105 7.99 16.69 -23.63
CA ASP A 105 8.82 15.49 -23.65
C ASP A 105 10.30 15.88 -23.73
N SER A 106 11.09 15.40 -22.77
CA SER A 106 12.53 15.52 -22.78
C SER A 106 13.09 14.79 -24.02
N LYS A 107 13.49 15.59 -25.01
CA LYS A 107 14.14 15.13 -26.24
C LYS A 107 15.36 14.25 -25.89
N PRO A 108 15.50 13.03 -26.43
CA PRO A 108 16.70 12.25 -26.22
C PRO A 108 17.91 12.94 -26.88
N PRO A 109 19.12 12.79 -26.32
CA PRO A 109 20.31 13.44 -26.85
C PRO A 109 20.59 12.89 -28.26
N VAL A 110 20.74 13.81 -29.20
CA VAL A 110 21.17 13.53 -30.57
C VAL A 110 22.69 13.30 -30.53
N CYS A 111 23.14 12.13 -30.98
CA CYS A 111 24.54 11.86 -31.31
C CYS A 111 24.90 12.38 -32.70
#